data_AF-A0A1F9QKG0-F1
#
_entry.id   AF-A0A1F9QKG0-F1
#
_cell.length_a   1.000
_cell.length_b   1.000
_cell.length_c   1.000
_cell.angle_alpha   90.00
_cell.angle_beta   90.00
_cell.angle_gamma   90.00
#
_symmetry.space_group_name_H-M   'P 1'
#
loop_
_entity.id
_entity.type
_entity.pdbx_description
1 polymer ?
#
loop_
_entity_poly.entity_id
_entity_poly.type
_entity_poly.pdbx_seq_one_letter_code
_entity_poly.pdbx_strand_id
1 'polypeptide(L)'
;MTAIIFYLVMAALAGYYVRKYKTTGDGRHLKSAGALVAVATFFAAFGRGAEGVLFPEKAWLAYVVLAGGSLASALLMTAGYEGGRKVYALVQVAGFFVITAFLISCLPYFRATILVARAQKSCARVVPGSEVKRVYGLNAAQRGELAPKFAEALASRDRFVRLGALYSMAYMPKSCVVVLPTMIQLLATADDDELYAAAVLLEQMGPEAVSALSALEARLVGADGRTRSRVEAALKALRPQK
;
A
#
# COMPACT_ATOMS: atom_id res chain seq x y z
N MET A 1 -13.49 2.48 4.99
CA MET A 1 -14.87 2.17 5.40
C MET A 1 -15.12 0.66 5.40
N THR A 2 -14.81 -0.06 4.31
CA THR A 2 -15.01 -1.52 4.20
C THR A 2 -14.33 -2.36 5.29
N ALA A 3 -13.08 -2.08 5.65
CA ALA A 3 -12.36 -2.82 6.68
C ALA A 3 -13.01 -2.71 8.07
N ILE A 4 -13.49 -1.52 8.46
CA ILE A 4 -14.14 -1.30 9.76
C ILE A 4 -15.43 -2.11 9.85
N ILE A 5 -16.26 -2.06 8.80
CA ILE A 5 -17.51 -2.82 8.73
C ILE A 5 -17.22 -4.33 8.84
N PHE A 6 -16.21 -4.83 8.12
CA PHE A 6 -15.79 -6.22 8.22
C PHE A 6 -15.43 -6.63 9.66
N TYR A 7 -14.60 -5.85 10.35
CA TYR A 7 -14.23 -6.17 11.75
C TYR A 7 -15.42 -6.11 12.70
N LEU A 8 -16.32 -5.13 12.53
CA LEU A 8 -17.54 -5.04 13.35
C LEU A 8 -18.45 -6.26 13.15
N VAL A 9 -18.62 -6.70 11.91
CA VAL A 9 -19.40 -7.92 11.60
C VAL A 9 -18.75 -9.15 12.23
N MET A 10 -17.43 -9.33 12.08
CA MET A 10 -16.71 -10.47 12.67
C MET A 10 -16.79 -10.48 14.20
N ALA A 11 -16.65 -9.31 14.84
CA ALA A 11 -16.79 -9.16 16.28
C ALA A 11 -18.22 -9.46 16.75
N ALA A 12 -19.23 -8.97 16.04
CA ALA A 12 -20.63 -9.25 16.34
C ALA A 12 -20.95 -10.75 16.23
N LEU A 13 -20.46 -11.41 15.18
CA LEU A 13 -20.63 -12.86 14.98
C LEU A 13 -19.92 -13.67 16.07
N ALA A 14 -18.68 -13.32 16.40
CA ALA A 14 -17.94 -13.97 17.49
C ALA A 14 -18.68 -13.81 18.83
N GLY A 15 -19.17 -12.60 19.13
CA GLY A 15 -19.99 -12.32 20.32
C GLY A 15 -21.31 -13.09 20.35
N TYR A 16 -21.98 -13.22 19.20
CA TYR A 16 -23.18 -14.04 19.06
C TYR A 16 -22.92 -15.51 19.40
N TYR A 17 -21.83 -16.09 18.89
CA TYR A 17 -21.46 -17.48 19.21
C TYR A 17 -21.10 -17.68 20.68
N VAL A 18 -20.38 -16.73 21.29
CA VAL A 18 -20.06 -16.78 22.73
C VAL A 18 -21.35 -16.69 23.57
N ARG A 19 -22.30 -15.82 23.19
CA ARG A 19 -23.61 -15.74 23.86
C ARG A 19 -24.40 -17.05 23.70
N LYS A 20 -24.38 -17.64 22.50
CA LYS A 20 -25.06 -18.91 22.23
C LYS A 20 -24.48 -20.06 23.04
N TYR A 21 -23.16 -20.12 23.20
CA TYR A 21 -22.51 -21.07 24.11
C TYR A 21 -23.02 -20.94 25.54
N LYS A 22 -23.14 -19.71 26.08
CA LYS A 22 -23.66 -19.49 27.43
C LYS A 22 -25.09 -20.01 27.61
N THR A 23 -25.89 -20.03 26.54
CA THR A 23 -27.28 -20.53 26.59
C THR A 23 -27.39 -22.04 26.36
N THR A 24 -26.53 -22.64 25.54
CA THR A 24 -26.68 -24.05 25.13
C THR A 24 -25.67 -24.99 25.78
N GLY A 25 -24.55 -24.48 26.30
CA GLY A 25 -23.41 -25.28 26.75
C GLY A 25 -22.63 -25.96 25.62
N ASP A 26 -23.02 -25.80 24.35
CA ASP A 26 -22.42 -26.51 23.23
C ASP A 26 -21.07 -25.88 22.82
N GLY A 27 -19.97 -26.57 23.13
CA GLY A 27 -18.60 -26.16 22.82
C GLY A 27 -18.34 -25.92 21.33
N ARG A 28 -19.19 -26.40 20.41
CA ARG A 28 -19.10 -26.07 18.97
C ARG A 28 -19.17 -24.56 18.72
N HIS A 29 -19.96 -23.82 19.51
CA HIS A 29 -20.06 -22.38 19.35
C HIS A 29 -18.75 -21.65 19.70
N LEU A 30 -18.03 -22.10 20.73
CA LEU A 30 -16.72 -21.54 21.07
C LEU A 30 -15.67 -21.81 19.99
N LYS A 31 -15.73 -22.98 19.34
CA LYS A 31 -14.86 -23.30 18.19
C LYS A 31 -15.10 -22.33 17.03
N SER A 32 -16.38 -22.10 16.68
CA SER A 32 -16.75 -21.14 15.65
C SER A 32 -16.30 -19.72 15.99
N ALA A 33 -16.47 -19.30 17.26
CA ALA A 33 -16.00 -18.00 17.73
C ALA A 33 -14.47 -17.86 17.60
N GLY A 34 -13.71 -18.88 18.04
CA GLY A 34 -12.25 -18.88 17.93
C GLY A 34 -11.73 -18.87 16.49
N ALA A 35 -12.42 -19.58 15.57
CA ALA A 35 -12.11 -19.55 14.15
C ALA A 35 -12.36 -18.16 13.52
N LEU A 36 -13.47 -17.50 13.88
CA LEU A 36 -13.74 -16.13 13.43
C LEU A 36 -12.69 -15.14 13.94
N VAL A 37 -12.27 -15.28 15.21
CA VAL A 37 -11.20 -14.46 15.78
C VAL A 37 -9.89 -14.70 15.02
N ALA A 38 -9.53 -15.94 14.68
CA ALA A 38 -8.34 -16.21 13.89
C ALA A 38 -8.40 -15.52 12.51
N VAL A 39 -9.52 -15.65 11.79
CA VAL A 39 -9.68 -15.00 10.47
C VAL A 39 -9.64 -13.48 10.58
N ALA A 40 -10.30 -12.88 11.56
CA ALA A 40 -10.22 -11.44 11.80
C ALA A 40 -8.77 -11.01 12.11
N THR A 41 -8.06 -11.81 12.92
CA THR A 41 -6.65 -11.59 13.26
C THR A 41 -5.76 -11.62 12.01
N PHE A 42 -6.01 -12.54 11.07
CA PHE A 42 -5.28 -12.61 9.79
C PHE A 42 -5.29 -11.25 9.09
N PHE A 43 -6.48 -10.75 8.77
CA PHE A 43 -6.64 -9.53 7.99
C PHE A 43 -6.14 -8.31 8.74
N ALA A 44 -6.28 -8.30 10.07
CA ALA A 44 -5.81 -7.20 10.90
C ALA A 44 -4.27 -7.16 10.92
N ALA A 45 -3.64 -8.30 11.19
CA ALA A 45 -2.19 -8.41 11.20
C ALA A 45 -1.59 -8.15 9.81
N PHE A 46 -2.16 -8.74 8.76
CA PHE A 46 -1.70 -8.55 7.38
C PHE A 46 -1.85 -7.09 6.92
N GLY A 47 -2.98 -6.44 7.22
CA GLY A 47 -3.20 -5.04 6.92
C GLY A 47 -2.19 -4.13 7.63
N ARG A 48 -1.91 -4.40 8.92
CA ARG A 48 -0.86 -3.69 9.67
C ARG A 48 0.54 -3.98 9.15
N GLY A 49 0.79 -5.21 8.67
CA GLY A 49 2.04 -5.57 8.02
C GLY A 49 2.27 -4.74 6.76
N ALA A 50 1.23 -4.56 5.94
CA ALA A 50 1.32 -3.75 4.73
C ALA A 50 1.56 -2.27 5.04
N GLU A 51 0.97 -1.75 6.12
CA GLU A 51 1.31 -0.41 6.63
C GLU A 51 2.75 -0.34 7.15
N GLY A 52 3.22 -1.39 7.84
CA GLY A 52 4.59 -1.51 8.33
C GLY A 52 5.65 -1.50 7.22
N VAL A 53 5.31 -1.96 6.01
CA VAL A 53 6.20 -1.85 4.84
C VAL A 53 6.39 -0.40 4.40
N LEU A 54 5.37 0.44 4.57
CA LEU A 54 5.43 1.87 4.25
C LEU A 54 5.99 2.71 5.41
N PHE A 55 5.82 2.21 6.63
CA PHE A 55 6.18 2.85 7.91
C PHE A 55 6.94 1.83 8.77
N PRO A 56 8.25 1.65 8.53
CA PRO A 56 9.06 0.64 9.21
C PRO A 56 8.98 0.70 10.74
N GLU A 57 8.82 1.90 11.30
CA GLU A 57 8.68 2.14 12.73
C GLU A 57 7.41 1.52 13.34
N LYS A 58 6.43 1.17 12.50
CA LYS A 58 5.16 0.55 12.89
C LYS A 58 5.07 -0.93 12.53
N ALA A 59 6.11 -1.52 11.94
CA ALA A 59 6.08 -2.91 11.47
C ALA A 59 5.78 -3.92 12.60
N TRP A 60 6.25 -3.64 13.82
CA TRP A 60 6.02 -4.50 14.99
C TRP A 60 4.52 -4.62 15.37
N LEU A 61 3.69 -3.63 15.03
CA LEU A 61 2.25 -3.66 15.35
C LEU A 61 1.54 -4.84 14.69
N ALA A 62 2.00 -5.29 13.52
CA ALA A 62 1.44 -6.45 12.83
C ALA A 62 1.60 -7.72 13.67
N TYR A 63 2.78 -7.91 14.26
CA TYR A 63 3.10 -9.09 15.08
C TYR A 63 2.39 -9.05 16.44
N VAL A 64 2.18 -7.87 17.02
CA VAL A 64 1.40 -7.72 18.26
C VAL A 64 -0.06 -8.06 18.04
N VAL A 65 -0.66 -7.58 16.93
CA VAL A 65 -2.03 -7.93 16.55
C VAL A 65 -2.14 -9.44 16.30
N LEU A 66 -1.17 -10.02 15.59
CA LEU A 66 -1.14 -11.46 15.32
C LEU A 66 -1.05 -12.28 16.61
N ALA A 67 -0.13 -11.95 17.51
CA ALA A 67 0.07 -12.67 18.76
C ALA A 67 -1.17 -12.59 19.66
N GLY A 68 -1.72 -11.38 19.86
CA GLY A 68 -2.90 -11.18 20.70
C GLY A 68 -4.14 -11.89 20.15
N GLY A 69 -4.36 -11.80 18.84
CA GLY A 69 -5.50 -12.44 18.20
C GLY A 69 -5.38 -13.98 18.13
N SER A 70 -4.19 -14.51 17.90
CA SER A 70 -3.91 -15.95 17.99
C SER A 70 -4.11 -16.48 19.41
N LEU A 71 -3.68 -15.75 20.43
CA LEU A 71 -3.93 -16.13 21.83
C LEU A 71 -5.43 -16.18 22.14
N ALA A 72 -6.18 -15.14 21.75
CA ALA A 72 -7.63 -15.10 21.94
C ALA A 72 -8.34 -16.25 21.21
N SER A 73 -7.92 -16.56 19.98
CA SER A 73 -8.42 -17.71 19.22
C SER A 73 -8.11 -19.03 19.92
N ALA A 74 -6.87 -19.24 20.39
CA ALA A 74 -6.47 -20.44 21.12
C ALA A 74 -7.31 -20.65 22.39
N LEU A 75 -7.55 -19.60 23.17
CA LEU A 75 -8.37 -19.67 24.38
C LEU A 75 -9.82 -20.08 24.06
N LEU A 76 -10.43 -19.47 23.05
CA LEU A 76 -11.80 -19.81 22.63
C LEU A 76 -11.89 -21.24 22.10
N MET A 77 -10.96 -21.66 21.23
CA MET A 77 -10.99 -23.00 20.67
C MET A 77 -10.75 -24.06 21.75
N THR A 78 -9.73 -23.89 22.59
CA THR A 78 -9.41 -24.86 23.66
C THR A 78 -10.52 -24.98 24.71
N ALA A 79 -11.28 -23.91 24.97
CA ALA A 79 -12.47 -23.96 25.83
C ALA A 79 -13.63 -24.75 25.19
N GLY A 80 -13.71 -24.81 23.86
CA GLY A 80 -14.74 -25.57 23.14
C GLY A 80 -14.39 -27.05 22.87
N TYR A 81 -13.13 -27.47 23.03
CA TYR A 81 -12.69 -28.85 22.82
C TYR A 81 -12.49 -29.60 24.15
N GLU A 82 -12.86 -30.88 24.16
CA GLU A 82 -12.68 -31.78 25.31
C GLU A 82 -11.56 -32.80 25.05
N GLY A 83 -10.91 -33.22 26.14
CA GLY A 83 -9.86 -34.24 26.14
C GLY A 83 -8.70 -33.95 25.18
N GLY A 84 -8.20 -34.99 24.51
CA GLY A 84 -7.05 -34.91 23.61
C GLY A 84 -7.28 -34.02 22.37
N ARG A 85 -8.52 -33.65 22.04
CA ARG A 85 -8.81 -32.78 20.89
C ARG A 85 -8.37 -31.31 21.12
N LYS A 86 -8.01 -30.93 22.35
CA LYS A 86 -7.41 -29.62 22.65
C LYS A 86 -6.07 -29.42 21.94
N VAL A 87 -5.29 -30.49 21.78
CA VAL A 87 -4.01 -30.46 21.07
C VAL A 87 -4.22 -30.07 19.61
N TYR A 88 -5.25 -30.61 18.96
CA TYR A 88 -5.59 -30.26 17.58
C TYR A 88 -5.90 -28.76 17.42
N ALA A 89 -6.65 -28.17 18.35
CA ALA A 89 -6.94 -26.74 18.33
C ALA A 89 -5.67 -25.89 18.46
N LEU A 90 -4.76 -26.26 19.37
CA LEU A 90 -3.49 -25.57 19.54
C LEU A 90 -2.60 -25.69 18.29
N VAL A 91 -2.52 -26.88 17.70
CA VAL A 91 -1.78 -27.11 16.44
C VAL A 91 -2.35 -26.26 15.31
N GLN A 92 -3.68 -26.18 15.19
CA GLN A 92 -4.34 -25.36 14.16
C GLN A 92 -4.02 -23.87 14.33
N VAL A 93 -4.12 -23.34 15.56
CA VAL A 93 -3.82 -21.92 15.82
C VAL A 93 -2.33 -21.63 15.63
N ALA A 94 -1.44 -22.53 16.04
CA ALA A 94 -0.01 -22.41 15.83
C ALA A 94 0.34 -22.42 14.34
N GLY A 95 -0.22 -23.35 13.55
CA GLY A 95 -0.04 -23.38 12.10
C GLY A 95 -0.50 -22.10 11.43
N PHE A 96 -1.68 -21.59 11.82
CA PHE A 96 -2.19 -20.32 11.34
C PHE A 96 -1.29 -19.13 11.70
N PHE A 97 -0.76 -19.09 12.93
CA PHE A 97 0.19 -18.07 13.37
C PHE A 97 1.46 -18.08 12.50
N VAL A 98 2.06 -19.26 12.30
CA VAL A 98 3.29 -19.41 11.51
C VAL A 98 3.08 -18.99 10.06
N ILE A 99 1.99 -19.43 9.43
CA ILE A 99 1.67 -19.06 8.04
C ILE A 99 1.46 -17.54 7.93
N THR A 100 0.72 -16.94 8.86
CA THR A 100 0.44 -15.50 8.82
C THR A 100 1.71 -14.68 9.05
N ALA A 101 2.54 -15.08 10.03
CA ALA A 101 3.82 -14.44 10.28
C ALA A 101 4.75 -14.53 9.06
N PHE A 102 4.80 -15.69 8.40
CA PHE A 102 5.55 -15.87 7.16
C PHE A 102 5.08 -14.93 6.06
N LEU A 103 3.76 -14.85 5.82
CA LEU A 103 3.19 -13.95 4.81
C LEU A 103 3.49 -12.48 5.11
N ILE A 104 3.44 -12.05 6.38
CA ILE A 104 3.81 -10.69 6.79
C ILE A 104 5.29 -10.42 6.50
N SER A 105 6.17 -11.38 6.82
CA SER A 105 7.61 -11.27 6.51
C SER A 105 7.90 -11.23 5.01
N CYS A 106 7.00 -11.72 4.16
CA CYS A 106 7.11 -11.60 2.71
C CYS A 106 6.64 -10.24 2.16
N LEU A 107 5.92 -9.42 2.93
CA LEU A 107 5.37 -8.15 2.44
C LEU A 107 6.41 -7.13 1.94
N PRO A 108 7.63 -7.02 2.51
CA PRO A 108 8.66 -6.12 2.00
C PRO A 108 9.04 -6.38 0.54
N TYR A 109 8.95 -7.63 0.07
CA TYR A 109 9.18 -7.97 -1.35
C TYR A 109 8.13 -7.34 -2.29
N PHE A 110 6.95 -7.03 -1.76
CA PHE A 110 5.86 -6.36 -2.48
C PHE A 110 5.80 -4.85 -2.20
N ARG A 111 6.85 -4.26 -1.60
CA ARG A 111 6.88 -2.83 -1.22
C ARG A 111 6.46 -1.92 -2.37
N ALA A 112 7.01 -2.11 -3.56
CA ALA A 112 6.69 -1.26 -4.72
C ALA A 112 5.20 -1.30 -5.05
N THR A 113 4.58 -2.48 -5.06
CA THR A 113 3.15 -2.64 -5.35
C THR A 113 2.28 -1.99 -4.27
N ILE A 114 2.62 -2.19 -2.99
CA ILE A 114 1.88 -1.60 -1.86
C ILE A 114 1.99 -0.07 -1.90
N LEU A 115 3.18 0.45 -2.18
CA LEU A 115 3.47 1.87 -2.30
C LEU A 115 2.64 2.49 -3.44
N VAL A 116 2.70 1.91 -4.65
CA VAL A 116 1.95 2.40 -5.82
C VAL A 116 0.44 2.38 -5.55
N ALA A 117 -0.09 1.28 -4.99
CA ALA A 117 -1.51 1.18 -4.66
C ALA A 117 -1.95 2.24 -3.65
N ARG A 118 -1.13 2.49 -2.61
CA ARG A 118 -1.39 3.55 -1.62
C ARG A 118 -1.32 4.94 -2.25
N ALA A 119 -0.31 5.18 -3.08
CA ALA A 119 -0.07 6.45 -3.75
C ALA A 119 -1.24 6.80 -4.70
N GLN A 120 -1.63 5.88 -5.58
CA GLN A 120 -2.77 6.06 -6.48
C GLN A 120 -4.07 6.33 -5.72
N LYS A 121 -4.34 5.57 -4.65
CA LYS A 121 -5.53 5.79 -3.82
C LYS A 121 -5.53 7.16 -3.14
N SER A 122 -4.36 7.66 -2.75
CA SER A 122 -4.23 8.96 -2.09
C SER A 122 -4.38 10.09 -3.12
N CYS A 123 -3.74 9.97 -4.29
CA CYS A 123 -3.89 10.91 -5.39
C CYS A 123 -5.33 10.99 -5.91
N ALA A 124 -6.04 9.85 -6.05
CA ALA A 124 -7.43 9.83 -6.53
C ALA A 124 -8.41 10.61 -5.64
N ARG A 125 -8.06 10.87 -4.36
CA ARG A 125 -8.86 11.72 -3.47
C ARG A 125 -8.72 13.20 -3.78
N VAL A 126 -7.56 13.63 -4.27
CA VAL A 126 -7.25 15.03 -4.59
C VAL A 126 -7.54 15.32 -6.06
N VAL A 127 -7.20 14.37 -6.94
CA VAL A 127 -7.43 14.46 -8.38
C VAL A 127 -8.34 13.30 -8.81
N PRO A 128 -9.67 13.45 -8.74
CA PRO A 128 -10.59 12.43 -9.21
C PRO A 128 -10.36 12.12 -10.69
N GLY A 129 -10.26 10.83 -11.03
CA GLY A 129 -9.96 10.39 -12.40
C GLY A 129 -8.48 10.15 -12.70
N SER A 130 -7.58 10.40 -11.73
CA SER A 130 -6.15 10.03 -11.84
C SER A 130 -5.89 8.52 -11.76
N GLU A 131 -6.89 7.72 -11.43
CA GLU A 131 -6.80 6.26 -11.38
C GLU A 131 -6.31 5.71 -12.72
N VAL A 132 -5.25 4.90 -12.70
CA VAL A 132 -4.62 4.38 -13.92
C VAL A 132 -5.62 3.71 -14.86
N LYS A 133 -6.54 2.90 -14.31
CA LYS A 133 -7.60 2.26 -15.09
C LYS A 133 -8.49 3.26 -15.83
N ARG A 134 -8.76 4.43 -15.23
CA ARG A 134 -9.54 5.50 -15.87
C ARG A 134 -8.70 6.23 -16.92
N VAL A 135 -7.44 6.54 -16.61
CA VAL A 135 -6.52 7.25 -17.54
C VAL A 135 -6.42 6.54 -18.89
N TYR A 136 -6.39 5.21 -18.91
CA TYR A 136 -6.40 4.43 -20.15
C TYR A 136 -7.63 4.67 -21.04
N GLY A 137 -8.79 4.95 -20.45
CA GLY A 137 -10.03 5.22 -21.18
C GLY A 137 -10.22 6.69 -21.59
N LEU A 138 -9.32 7.60 -21.21
CA LEU A 138 -9.46 9.02 -21.51
C LEU A 138 -8.98 9.36 -22.92
N ASN A 139 -9.77 10.18 -23.62
CA ASN A 139 -9.37 10.81 -24.89
C ASN A 139 -8.38 11.98 -24.65
N ALA A 140 -7.84 12.55 -25.74
CA ALA A 140 -6.84 13.61 -25.66
C ALA A 140 -7.35 14.88 -24.95
N ALA A 141 -8.61 15.29 -25.18
CA ALA A 141 -9.21 16.46 -24.55
C ALA A 141 -9.33 16.26 -23.03
N GLN A 142 -9.83 15.10 -22.60
CA GLN A 142 -9.97 14.76 -21.18
C GLN A 142 -8.62 14.69 -20.46
N ARG A 143 -7.56 14.20 -21.12
CA ARG A 143 -6.20 14.23 -20.57
C ARG A 143 -5.68 15.66 -20.43
N GLY A 144 -5.99 16.53 -21.39
CA GLY A 144 -5.66 17.96 -21.33
C GLY A 144 -6.33 18.68 -20.15
N GLU A 145 -7.58 18.35 -19.83
CA GLU A 145 -8.30 18.90 -18.66
C GLU A 145 -7.78 18.33 -17.33
N LEU A 146 -7.33 17.07 -17.33
CA LEU A 146 -6.82 16.40 -16.14
C LEU A 146 -5.39 16.84 -15.80
N ALA A 147 -4.56 17.09 -16.82
CA ALA A 147 -3.15 17.44 -16.68
C ALA A 147 -2.87 18.59 -15.68
N PRO A 148 -3.49 19.79 -15.78
CA PRO A 148 -3.18 20.89 -14.88
C PRO A 148 -3.53 20.59 -13.42
N LYS A 149 -4.50 19.70 -13.16
CA LYS A 149 -4.90 19.31 -11.80
C LYS A 149 -3.79 18.57 -11.04
N PHE A 150 -2.81 18.00 -11.75
CA PHE A 150 -1.66 17.39 -11.09
C PHE A 150 -0.69 18.41 -10.49
N ALA A 151 -0.70 19.67 -10.91
CA ALA A 151 0.15 20.70 -10.29
C ALA A 151 -0.20 20.87 -8.80
N GLU A 152 -1.48 20.92 -8.46
CA GLU A 152 -1.95 20.97 -7.06
C GLU A 152 -1.58 19.70 -6.29
N ALA A 153 -1.67 18.54 -6.93
CA ALA A 153 -1.31 17.27 -6.30
C ALA A 153 0.20 17.18 -6.01
N LEU A 154 1.06 17.70 -6.89
CA LEU A 154 2.51 17.78 -6.65
C LEU A 154 2.87 18.79 -5.55
N ALA A 155 2.06 19.82 -5.34
CA ALA A 155 2.23 20.79 -4.24
C ALA A 155 1.70 20.26 -2.88
N SER A 156 1.08 19.08 -2.86
CA SER A 156 0.53 18.50 -1.63
C SER A 156 1.61 18.21 -0.58
N ARG A 157 1.27 18.44 0.69
CA ARG A 157 2.13 18.02 1.82
C ARG A 157 2.19 16.50 1.97
N ASP A 158 1.18 15.78 1.48
CA ASP A 158 1.15 14.32 1.53
C ASP A 158 2.01 13.71 0.42
N ARG A 159 3.11 13.06 0.79
CA ARG A 159 4.01 12.37 -0.15
C ARG A 159 3.30 11.34 -1.01
N PHE A 160 2.27 10.67 -0.49
CA PHE A 160 1.55 9.65 -1.27
C PHE A 160 0.66 10.29 -2.35
N VAL A 161 0.19 11.52 -2.13
CA VAL A 161 -0.53 12.29 -3.15
C VAL A 161 0.44 12.69 -4.27
N ARG A 162 1.61 13.23 -3.91
CA ARG A 162 2.65 13.62 -4.89
C ARG A 162 3.15 12.43 -5.70
N LEU A 163 3.51 11.34 -5.03
CA LEU A 163 3.94 10.10 -5.67
C LEU A 163 2.85 9.50 -6.57
N GLY A 164 1.59 9.54 -6.13
CA GLY A 164 0.47 9.06 -6.93
C GLY A 164 0.26 9.92 -8.17
N ALA A 165 0.43 11.23 -8.06
CA ALA A 165 0.39 12.14 -9.21
C ALA A 165 1.48 11.79 -10.24
N LEU A 166 2.73 11.60 -9.79
CA LEU A 166 3.84 11.20 -10.67
C LEU A 166 3.53 9.89 -11.43
N TYR A 167 3.04 8.86 -10.72
CA TYR A 167 2.65 7.61 -11.36
C TYR A 167 1.48 7.76 -12.34
N SER A 168 0.46 8.55 -12.01
CA SER A 168 -0.68 8.77 -12.90
C SER A 168 -0.28 9.54 -14.16
N MET A 169 0.59 10.55 -14.03
CA MET A 169 1.11 11.34 -15.15
C MET A 169 1.97 10.48 -16.09
N ALA A 170 2.68 9.46 -15.58
CA ALA A 170 3.46 8.51 -16.41
C ALA A 170 2.60 7.72 -17.41
N TYR A 171 1.28 7.64 -17.22
CA TYR A 171 0.35 7.04 -18.19
C TYR A 171 -0.16 8.04 -19.25
N MET A 172 0.17 9.32 -19.12
CA MET A 172 -0.20 10.40 -20.06
C MET A 172 0.90 11.47 -20.19
N PRO A 173 2.15 11.08 -20.47
CA PRO A 173 3.33 11.96 -20.35
C PRO A 173 3.22 13.24 -21.18
N LYS A 174 2.79 13.13 -22.45
CA LYS A 174 2.65 14.27 -23.38
C LYS A 174 1.66 15.33 -22.92
N SER A 175 0.58 14.92 -22.23
CA SER A 175 -0.43 15.87 -21.73
C SER A 175 0.08 16.64 -20.50
N CYS A 176 1.06 16.08 -19.77
CA CYS A 176 1.52 16.61 -18.49
C CYS A 176 2.72 17.55 -18.60
N VAL A 177 3.17 17.91 -19.81
CA VAL A 177 4.28 18.86 -20.02
C VAL A 177 3.98 20.23 -19.37
N VAL A 178 2.71 20.63 -19.33
CA VAL A 178 2.27 21.86 -18.65
C VAL A 178 2.62 21.90 -17.15
N VAL A 179 2.81 20.73 -16.53
CA VAL A 179 3.11 20.59 -15.09
C VAL A 179 4.63 20.57 -14.80
N LEU A 180 5.47 20.55 -15.85
CA LEU A 180 6.91 20.42 -15.75
C LEU A 180 7.58 21.42 -14.80
N PRO A 181 7.20 22.73 -14.77
CA PRO A 181 7.80 23.68 -13.82
C PRO A 181 7.55 23.28 -12.35
N THR A 182 6.36 22.79 -12.03
CA THR A 182 6.02 22.33 -10.67
C THR A 182 6.79 21.06 -10.33
N MET A 183 6.99 20.18 -11.31
CA MET A 183 7.76 18.96 -11.12
C MET A 183 9.25 19.23 -10.89
N ILE A 184 9.83 20.21 -11.59
CA ILE A 184 11.22 20.65 -11.37
C ILE A 184 11.41 21.15 -9.94
N GLN A 185 10.44 21.89 -9.39
CA GLN A 185 10.48 22.31 -7.99
C GLN A 185 10.40 21.12 -7.04
N LEU A 186 9.56 20.12 -7.33
CA LEU A 186 9.46 18.91 -6.52
C LEU A 186 10.79 18.13 -6.48
N LEU A 187 11.51 18.01 -7.61
CA LEU A 187 12.78 17.27 -7.68
C LEU A 187 13.79 17.70 -6.60
N ALA A 188 13.82 18.98 -6.24
CA ALA A 188 14.73 19.51 -5.22
C ALA A 188 14.51 18.91 -3.82
N THR A 189 13.29 18.48 -3.52
CA THR A 189 12.89 17.96 -2.19
C THR A 189 12.35 16.53 -2.24
N ALA A 190 12.30 15.94 -3.43
CA ALA A 190 11.76 14.61 -3.67
C ALA A 190 12.53 13.53 -2.90
N ASP A 191 11.81 12.63 -2.25
CA ASP A 191 12.39 11.39 -1.71
C ASP A 191 12.80 10.43 -2.86
N ASP A 192 13.49 9.33 -2.56
CA ASP A 192 13.97 8.39 -3.60
C ASP A 192 12.81 7.74 -4.40
N ASP A 193 11.66 7.47 -3.77
CA ASP A 193 10.51 6.90 -4.48
C ASP A 193 9.91 7.95 -5.45
N GLU A 194 9.80 9.20 -5.00
CA GLU A 194 9.34 10.34 -5.81
C GLU A 194 10.32 10.65 -6.94
N LEU A 195 11.63 10.65 -6.66
CA LEU A 195 12.68 10.87 -7.65
C LEU A 195 12.69 9.77 -8.71
N TYR A 196 12.51 8.51 -8.30
CA TYR A 196 12.36 7.38 -9.23
C TYR A 196 11.16 7.57 -10.15
N ALA A 197 9.98 7.92 -9.59
CA ALA A 197 8.77 8.11 -10.37
C ALA A 197 8.86 9.33 -11.31
N ALA A 198 9.47 10.42 -10.85
CA ALA A 198 9.71 11.61 -11.67
C ALA A 198 10.68 11.30 -12.82
N ALA A 199 11.75 10.54 -12.57
CA ALA A 199 12.69 10.12 -13.61
C ALA A 199 11.98 9.27 -14.69
N VAL A 200 11.11 8.32 -14.30
CA VAL A 200 10.30 7.54 -15.26
C VAL A 200 9.43 8.46 -16.12
N LEU A 201 8.74 9.43 -15.51
CA LEU A 201 7.89 10.37 -16.23
C LEU A 201 8.69 11.24 -17.21
N LEU A 202 9.83 11.77 -16.76
CA LEU A 202 10.72 12.60 -17.59
C LEU A 202 11.27 11.83 -18.78
N GLU A 203 11.69 10.58 -18.57
CA GLU A 203 12.12 9.67 -19.65
C GLU A 203 11.01 9.50 -20.70
N GLN A 204 9.76 9.35 -20.27
CA GLN A 204 8.60 9.17 -21.15
C GLN A 204 8.13 10.46 -21.84
N MET A 205 8.37 11.62 -21.25
CA MET A 205 8.15 12.93 -21.88
C MET A 205 9.18 13.19 -22.99
N GLY A 206 10.39 12.65 -22.85
CA GLY A 206 11.45 12.80 -23.85
C GLY A 206 11.93 14.25 -23.98
N PRO A 207 12.28 14.72 -25.20
CA PRO A 207 12.92 16.03 -25.41
C PRO A 207 12.15 17.24 -24.88
N GLU A 208 10.83 17.13 -24.72
CA GLU A 208 10.00 18.20 -24.15
C GLU A 208 10.35 18.50 -22.68
N ALA A 209 11.01 17.57 -22.00
CA ALA A 209 11.39 17.67 -20.61
C ALA A 209 12.87 18.04 -20.36
N VAL A 210 13.58 18.52 -21.39
CA VAL A 210 15.00 18.93 -21.32
C VAL A 210 15.27 19.96 -20.22
N SER A 211 14.30 20.83 -19.89
CA SER A 211 14.46 21.82 -18.81
C SER A 211 14.62 21.21 -17.42
N ALA A 212 14.30 19.92 -17.23
CA ALA A 212 14.50 19.20 -15.98
C ALA A 212 15.90 18.59 -15.82
N LEU A 213 16.76 18.65 -16.84
CA LEU A 213 18.11 18.03 -16.83
C LEU A 213 18.93 18.42 -15.60
N SER A 214 19.13 19.73 -15.39
CA SER A 214 19.97 20.22 -14.28
C SER A 214 19.40 19.83 -12.90
N ALA A 215 18.08 19.81 -12.76
CA ALA A 215 17.43 19.39 -11.52
C ALA A 215 17.61 17.89 -11.25
N LEU A 216 17.55 17.05 -12.29
CA LEU A 216 17.85 15.61 -12.15
C LEU A 216 19.32 15.35 -11.83
N GLU A 217 20.25 16.05 -12.48
CA GLU A 217 21.69 15.91 -12.24
C GLU A 217 22.05 16.25 -10.80
N ALA A 218 21.46 17.31 -10.24
CA ALA A 218 21.67 17.70 -8.84
C ALA A 218 21.21 16.61 -7.84
N ARG A 219 20.24 15.78 -8.21
CA ARG A 219 19.72 14.71 -7.33
C ARG A 219 20.45 13.38 -7.48
N LEU A 220 21.32 13.23 -8.47
CA LEU A 220 22.06 11.98 -8.72
C LEU A 220 23.01 11.61 -7.57
N VAL A 221 23.64 12.61 -6.95
CA VAL A 221 24.70 12.44 -5.93
C VAL A 221 24.19 11.81 -4.62
N GLY A 222 22.89 11.90 -4.35
CA GLY A 222 22.27 11.34 -3.13
C GLY A 222 21.30 10.18 -3.36
N ALA A 223 21.06 9.80 -4.62
CA ALA A 223 20.07 8.77 -4.95
C ALA A 223 20.57 7.35 -4.60
N ASP A 224 19.68 6.51 -4.10
CA ASP A 224 19.94 5.08 -3.89
C ASP A 224 20.24 4.35 -5.23
N GLY A 225 20.77 3.13 -5.14
CA GLY A 225 21.22 2.40 -6.35
C GLY A 225 20.11 2.18 -7.39
N ARG A 226 18.86 1.93 -6.95
CA ARG A 226 17.72 1.72 -7.84
C ARG A 226 17.31 3.03 -8.54
N THR A 227 17.26 4.12 -7.78
CA THR A 227 16.84 5.44 -8.24
C THR A 227 17.91 6.04 -9.13
N ARG A 228 19.19 5.88 -8.79
CA ARG A 228 20.33 6.31 -9.60
C ARG A 228 20.27 5.74 -11.02
N SER A 229 20.13 4.42 -11.17
CA SER A 229 20.02 3.81 -12.51
C SER A 229 18.84 4.34 -13.31
N ARG A 230 17.74 4.72 -12.64
CA ARG A 230 16.57 5.30 -13.31
C ARG A 230 16.81 6.75 -13.71
N VAL A 231 17.42 7.55 -12.84
CA VAL A 231 17.81 8.94 -13.13
C VAL A 231 18.81 8.98 -14.29
N GLU A 232 19.80 8.08 -14.31
CA GLU A 232 20.76 7.97 -15.43
C GLU A 232 20.07 7.64 -16.76
N ALA A 233 19.09 6.73 -16.76
CA ALA A 233 18.29 6.42 -17.95
C ALA A 233 17.50 7.64 -18.44
N ALA A 234 16.85 8.37 -17.52
CA ALA A 234 16.15 9.60 -17.86
C ALA A 234 17.11 10.67 -18.42
N LEU A 235 18.27 10.89 -17.79
CA LEU A 235 19.29 11.83 -18.28
C LEU A 235 19.77 11.46 -19.69
N LYS A 236 19.96 10.17 -19.97
CA LYS A 236 20.34 9.70 -21.31
C LYS A 236 19.25 9.95 -22.35
N ALA A 237 17.97 9.78 -21.98
CA ALA A 237 16.84 10.04 -22.87
C ALA A 237 16.63 11.53 -23.15
N LEU A 238 16.92 12.39 -22.18
CA LEU A 238 16.78 13.85 -22.30
C LEU A 238 17.96 14.53 -22.99
N ARG A 239 19.18 13.96 -22.90
CA ARG A 239 20.34 14.53 -23.58
C ARG A 239 20.12 14.44 -25.10
N PRO A 240 20.30 15.55 -25.85
CA PRO A 240 20.22 15.50 -27.30
C PRO A 240 21.29 14.54 -27.81
N GLN A 241 20.87 13.52 -28.57
CA GLN A 241 21.80 12.63 -29.27
C GLN A 241 22.53 13.49 -30.31
N LYS A 242 23.79 13.81 -30.03
CA LYS A 242 24.72 14.37 -31.01
C LYS A 242 25.13 13.29 -31.99
#